data_AF-A0A7L8UXE8-F1
#
_entry.id   AF-A0A7L8UXE8-F1
#
_cell.length_a   1.000
_cell.length_b   1.000
_cell.length_c   1.000
_cell.angle_alpha   90.00
_cell.angle_beta   90.00
_cell.angle_gamma   90.00
#
_symmetry.space_group_name_H-M   'P 1'
#
loop_
_entity.id
_entity.type
_entity.pdbx_description
1 polymer ?
#
loop_
_entity_poly.entity_id
_entity_poly.type
_entity_poly.pdbx_seq_one_letter_code
_entity_poly.pdbx_strand_id
1 'polypeptide(L)' 'MATFDGRGYNIGEIVDKEHLNISRNTFDRHIRHDKTFPKPYISTGNTVMYWGTRIQYWLDKKSGR' A
#
# COMPACT_ATOMS: atom_id res chain seq x y z
N MET A 1 -3.75 14.96 5.05
CA MET A 1 -4.07 13.67 4.38
C MET A 1 -2.77 13.21 3.77
N ALA A 2 -2.38 11.97 4.00
CA ALA A 2 -1.31 11.36 3.24
C ALA A 2 -1.64 11.44 1.75
N THR A 3 -0.85 12.20 1.00
CA THR A 3 -0.99 12.32 -0.45
C THR A 3 0.12 11.51 -1.05
N PHE A 4 -0.22 10.32 -1.55
CA PHE A 4 0.68 9.61 -2.46
C PHE A 4 0.74 10.37 -3.78
N ASP A 5 1.94 10.68 -4.23
CA ASP A 5 2.20 11.22 -5.56
C ASP A 5 2.02 10.13 -6.63
N GLY A 6 2.04 10.54 -7.91
CA GLY A 6 2.03 9.66 -9.07
C GLY A 6 3.32 8.86 -9.27
N ARG A 7 3.92 8.31 -8.21
CA ARG A 7 5.12 7.46 -8.26
C ARG A 7 4.94 6.13 -7.50
N GLY A 8 5.84 5.19 -7.74
CA GLY A 8 5.91 3.93 -7.01
C GLY A 8 6.58 4.13 -5.65
N TYR A 9 6.02 3.51 -4.61
CA TYR A 9 6.52 3.56 -3.24
C TYR A 9 6.88 2.17 -2.76
N ASN A 10 7.93 2.04 -1.95
CA ASN A 10 8.23 0.79 -1.27
C ASN A 10 7.29 0.58 -0.07
N ILE A 11 7.22 -0.64 0.47
CA ILE A 11 6.34 -0.97 1.60
C ILE A 11 6.61 -0.08 2.82
N GLY A 12 7.89 0.22 3.10
CA GLY A 12 8.28 1.08 4.22
C GLY A 12 7.74 2.50 4.09
N GLU A 13 7.85 3.09 2.90
CA GLU A 13 7.26 4.41 2.61
C GLU A 13 5.74 4.40 2.74
N ILE A 14 5.09 3.33 2.28
CA ILE A 14 3.62 3.23 2.28
C ILE A 14 3.03 3.17 3.68
N VAL A 15 3.66 2.38 4.56
CA VAL A 15 3.19 2.15 5.93
C VAL A 15 3.65 3.25 6.90
N ASP A 16 4.50 4.17 6.43
CA ASP A 16 5.02 5.25 7.24
C ASP A 16 3.92 6.17 7.79
N LYS A 17 4.23 6.87 8.89
CA LYS A 17 3.32 7.81 9.57
C LYS A 17 2.84 8.94 8.66
N GLU A 18 3.67 9.37 7.70
CA GLU A 18 3.29 10.43 6.75
C GLU A 18 2.34 9.93 5.65
N HIS A 19 2.25 8.61 5.48
CA HIS A 19 1.39 7.95 4.50
C HIS A 19 0.20 7.26 5.18
N LEU A 20 0.12 5.92 5.13
CA LEU A 20 -1.06 5.22 5.65
C LEU A 20 -1.06 5.11 7.18
N ASN A 21 0.08 5.35 7.84
CA ASN A 21 0.23 5.21 9.28
C ASN A 21 -0.32 3.87 9.80
N ILE A 22 0.02 2.78 9.10
CA ILE A 22 -0.36 1.42 9.49
C ILE A 22 0.89 0.62 9.83
N SER A 23 0.75 -0.47 10.59
CA SER A 23 1.90 -1.34 10.82
C SER A 23 2.24 -2.14 9.55
N ARG A 24 3.52 -2.43 9.35
CA ARG A 24 3.98 -3.33 8.26
C ARG A 24 3.31 -4.70 8.34
N ASN A 25 3.11 -5.23 9.53
CA ASN A 25 2.42 -6.50 9.74
C ASN A 25 0.96 -6.45 9.25
N THR A 26 0.26 -5.33 9.50
CA THR A 26 -1.09 -5.11 8.98
C THR A 26 -1.09 -5.11 7.45
N PHE A 27 -0.13 -4.44 6.83
CA PHE A 27 0.01 -4.40 5.37
C PHE A 27 0.31 -5.80 4.78
N ASP A 28 1.24 -6.55 5.38
CA ASP A 28 1.58 -7.92 4.95
C ASP A 28 0.39 -8.88 5.10
N ARG A 29 -0.42 -8.70 6.15
CA ARG A 29 -1.68 -9.45 6.32
C ARG A 29 -2.64 -9.17 5.17
N HIS A 30 -2.76 -7.92 4.72
CA HIS A 30 -3.59 -7.58 3.57
C HIS A 30 -3.09 -8.24 2.28
N ILE A 31 -1.78 -8.20 2.03
CA ILE A 31 -1.20 -8.89 0.86
C ILE A 31 -1.53 -10.39 0.86
N ARG A 32 -1.46 -11.05 2.03
CA ARG A 32 -1.64 -12.51 2.13
C ARG A 32 -3.09 -12.95 2.07
N HIS A 33 -4.00 -12.19 2.68
CA HIS A 33 -5.38 -12.64 2.89
C HIS A 33 -6.40 -11.96 1.96
N ASP A 34 -6.11 -10.77 1.46
CA ASP A 34 -7.06 -10.01 0.64
C ASP A 34 -6.78 -10.18 -0.86
N LYS A 35 -7.63 -10.97 -1.52
CA LYS A 35 -7.53 -11.21 -2.98
C LYS A 35 -7.71 -9.97 -3.84
N THR A 36 -8.37 -8.94 -3.30
CA THR A 36 -8.60 -7.66 -3.99
C THR A 36 -7.51 -6.63 -3.73
N PHE A 37 -6.49 -6.99 -2.93
CA PHE A 37 -5.40 -6.09 -2.61
C PHE A 37 -4.66 -5.64 -3.87
N PRO A 38 -4.31 -4.36 -4.01
CA PRO A 38 -3.62 -3.86 -5.19
C PRO A 38 -2.30 -4.57 -5.42
N LYS A 39 -2.12 -5.08 -6.64
CA LYS A 39 -0.85 -5.71 -7.05
C LYS A 39 0.28 -4.68 -7.06
N PRO A 40 1.52 -5.11 -6.79
CA PRO A 40 2.68 -4.24 -6.91
C PRO A 40 2.81 -3.70 -8.35
N TYR A 41 3.23 -2.45 -8.46
CA TYR A 41 3.59 -1.81 -9.73
C TYR A 41 4.84 -2.46 -10.33
N ILE A 42 5.84 -2.71 -9.49
CA ILE A 42 7.09 -3.39 -9.84
C ILE A 42 7.33 -4.48 -8.80
N SER A 43 7.65 -5.67 -9.27
CA SER A 43 8.08 -6.81 -8.44
C SER A 43 9.20 -7.52 -9.18
N THR A 44 10.43 -7.01 -9.04
CA THR A 44 11.60 -7.55 -9.75
C THR A 44 12.72 -7.81 -8.74
N GLY A 45 13.13 -9.07 -8.65
CA GLY A 45 14.11 -9.52 -7.65
C GLY A 45 13.64 -9.19 -6.24
N ASN A 46 14.46 -8.41 -5.52
CA ASN A 46 14.16 -7.96 -4.16
C ASN A 46 13.40 -6.62 -4.09
N THR A 47 13.11 -6.00 -5.24
CA THR A 47 12.44 -4.70 -5.29
C THR A 47 10.95 -4.89 -5.53
N VAL A 48 10.15 -4.49 -4.54
CA VAL A 48 8.69 -4.46 -4.63
C VAL A 48 8.22 -3.04 -4.38
N MET A 49 7.56 -2.45 -5.37
CA MET A 49 6.97 -1.11 -5.30
C MET A 49 5.48 -1.19 -5.58
N TYR A 50 4.69 -0.39 -4.87
CA TYR A 50 3.25 -0.26 -5.09
C TYR A 50 2.88 1.17 -5.46
N TRP A 51 1.76 1.31 -6.16
CA TRP A 51 1.10 2.60 -6.32
C TRP A 51 0.39 2.96 -5.02
N GLY A 52 0.94 3.91 -4.28
CA GLY A 52 0.38 4.32 -3.00
C GLY A 52 -1.08 4.80 -3.12
N THR A 53 -1.41 5.54 -4.17
CA THR A 53 -2.78 5.98 -4.47
C THR A 53 -3.78 4.83 -4.60
N ARG A 54 -3.38 3.68 -5.19
CA ARG A 54 -4.23 2.49 -5.29
C ARG A 54 -4.42 1.80 -3.96
N ILE A 55 -3.38 1.76 -3.14
CA ILE A 55 -3.44 1.18 -1.78
C ILE A 55 -4.38 2.02 -0.91
N GLN A 56 -4.21 3.35 -0.94
CA GLN A 56 -5.08 4.28 -0.22
C GLN A 56 -6.54 4.12 -0.64
N TYR A 57 -6.81 4.17 -1.95
CA TYR A 57 -8.18 3.97 -2.47
C TYR A 57 -8.79 2.63 -2.06
N TRP A 58 -7.99 1.55 -2.09
CA TRP A 58 -8.45 0.24 -1.64
C TRP A 58 -8.76 0.22 -0.14
N LEU A 59 -7.94 0.86 0.68
CA LEU A 59 -8.17 0.97 2.12
C LEU A 59 -9.40 1.81 2.45
N ASP A 60 -9.59 2.95 1.79
CA ASP A 60 -10.76 3.82 1.95
C ASP A 60 -12.04 3.03 1.63
N LYS A 61 -12.06 2.36 0.46
CA LYS A 61 -13.17 1.49 0.05
C LYS A 61 -13.43 0.35 1.03
N LYS A 62 -12.39 -0.24 1.63
CA LYS A 62 -12.51 -1.32 2.62
C LYS A 62 -13.01 -0.81 3.97
N SER A 63 -12.66 0.41 4.34
CA SER A 63 -13.10 1.07 5.58
C SER A 63 -14.49 1.69 5.47
N GLY A 64 -15.11 1.70 4.27
CA GLY A 64 -16.40 2.33 4.02
C GLY A 64 -16.34 3.86 4.01
N ARG A 65 -15.15 4.43 3.77
CA ARG A 65 -14.95 5.86 3.51
C ARG A 65 -14.94 6.12 2.01
#